data_AF-A0A7S2FXH5-F1
#
_entry.id   AF-A0A7S2FXH5-F1
#
_cell.length_a   1.000
_cell.length_b   1.000
_cell.length_c   1.000
_cell.angle_alpha   90.00
_cell.angle_beta   90.00
_cell.angle_gamma   90.00
#
_symmetry.space_group_name_H-M   'P 1'
#
loop_
_entity.id
_entity.type
_entity.pdbx_description
1 polymer ?
#
loop_
_entity_poly.entity_id
_entity_poly.type
_entity_poly.pdbx_seq_one_letter_code
_entity_poly.pdbx_strand_id
1 'polypeptide(L)'
;MCSFMTSTATFLVLLGLVAPCGASTGGRFRGSANVAGEANTLRVETGEVEFSLRTSLEAMLRGGDGPVAGRLARIEERLSQTFQALPKNSVGRLAPRAVRYLVHGYFGRSHGWLIKGLEPHGMQANVSEVHEVSILQARAPALVEALIEARRSGRGLALEDVVAMVAALERLILDDSVALLEAAYGLNGLSVADALEERELHEVLRSYLVVFEMGARGNLTDGRRHRLIKQKLERKGAESWRAIVEFEQDAAQNFDYRRRQQSNPFAPSHYTFWDASHI
;
A
#
# COMPACT_ATOMS: atom_id res chain seq x y z
N MET A 1 20.67 39.56 -60.39
CA MET A 1 21.37 40.84 -60.12
C MET A 1 20.52 41.64 -59.15
N CYS A 2 21.17 42.44 -58.31
CA CYS A 2 20.65 43.32 -57.24
C CYS A 2 20.54 42.71 -55.84
N SER A 3 21.69 42.75 -55.16
CA SER A 3 21.82 42.94 -53.70
C SER A 3 21.56 44.41 -53.32
N PHE A 4 21.52 44.62 -52.00
CA PHE A 4 21.63 45.86 -51.21
C PHE A 4 20.31 46.53 -50.83
N MET A 5 20.12 47.16 -49.66
CA MET A 5 20.76 47.26 -48.33
C MET A 5 20.09 48.49 -47.68
N THR A 6 19.62 48.40 -46.44
CA THR A 6 19.23 49.49 -45.51
C THR A 6 18.53 48.80 -44.33
N SER A 7 18.54 49.19 -43.05
CA SER A 7 19.06 50.29 -42.24
C SER A 7 18.82 49.80 -40.79
N THR A 8 19.70 49.90 -39.80
CA THR A 8 19.82 51.06 -38.90
C THR A 8 20.82 50.74 -37.78
N ALA A 9 21.50 51.79 -37.30
CA ALA A 9 22.30 51.85 -36.07
C ALA A 9 21.45 51.42 -34.84
N THR A 10 21.97 50.97 -33.71
CA THR A 10 22.89 51.68 -32.80
C THR A 10 23.14 50.74 -31.62
N PHE A 11 24.40 50.50 -31.21
CA PHE A 11 24.69 49.97 -29.87
C PHE A 11 25.94 50.68 -29.31
N LEU A 12 25.66 51.63 -28.43
CA LEU A 12 26.53 52.13 -27.35
C LEU A 12 26.66 50.99 -26.30
N VAL A 13 27.69 50.80 -25.47
CA VAL A 13 28.99 51.44 -25.24
C VAL A 13 29.74 50.60 -24.18
N LEU A 14 31.08 50.64 -24.23
CA LEU A 14 32.12 50.45 -23.19
C LEU A 14 32.33 49.12 -22.41
N LEU A 15 33.51 48.54 -22.70
CA LEU A 15 34.61 48.12 -21.82
C LEU A 15 34.42 48.02 -20.29
N GLY A 16 34.95 46.92 -19.74
CA GLY A 16 35.54 46.87 -18.40
C GLY A 16 36.11 45.49 -18.04
N LEU A 17 37.43 45.35 -18.02
CA LEU A 17 38.20 44.16 -17.57
C LEU A 17 37.85 43.73 -16.13
N VAL A 18 37.99 42.44 -15.82
CA VAL A 18 38.90 41.88 -14.78
C VAL A 18 39.00 40.36 -14.97
N ALA A 19 40.24 39.86 -14.91
CA ALA A 19 40.66 38.46 -15.03
C ALA A 19 40.71 37.76 -13.63
N PRO A 20 41.03 36.45 -13.54
CA PRO A 20 40.50 35.50 -12.56
C PRO A 20 41.38 35.25 -11.32
N CYS A 21 40.81 34.66 -10.26
CA CYS A 21 41.40 33.62 -9.41
C CYS A 21 40.55 33.35 -8.15
N GLY A 22 40.52 32.10 -7.68
CA GLY A 22 40.41 31.84 -6.23
C GLY A 22 39.33 30.85 -5.77
N ALA A 23 39.66 29.57 -5.86
CA ALA A 23 39.40 28.48 -4.91
C ALA A 23 38.06 28.36 -4.14
N SER A 24 37.44 27.20 -4.36
CA SER A 24 36.51 26.49 -3.49
C SER A 24 37.02 26.35 -2.05
N THR A 25 36.17 26.64 -1.06
CA THR A 25 36.32 26.06 0.29
C THR A 25 34.94 25.78 0.87
N GLY A 26 34.75 24.55 1.37
CA GLY A 26 33.46 23.99 1.75
C GLY A 26 32.79 24.66 2.94
N GLY A 27 31.49 24.93 2.80
CA GLY A 27 30.58 25.24 3.90
C GLY A 27 29.90 23.98 4.40
N ARG A 28 30.42 23.44 5.52
CA ARG A 28 29.77 22.39 6.32
C ARG A 28 28.50 22.95 6.95
N PHE A 29 27.36 22.36 6.62
CA PHE A 29 26.09 22.54 7.32
C PHE A 29 26.15 21.79 8.66
N ARG A 30 26.07 22.51 9.79
CA ARG A 30 25.89 21.94 11.12
C ARG A 30 24.88 22.76 11.93
N GLY A 31 23.81 22.08 12.34
CA GLY A 31 23.17 22.25 13.65
C GLY A 31 22.03 23.25 13.74
N SER A 32 20.80 22.73 13.78
CA SER A 32 19.75 23.33 14.63
C SER A 32 18.99 22.22 15.34
N ALA A 33 18.61 22.54 16.56
CA ALA A 33 18.51 21.68 17.73
C ALA A 33 17.33 20.72 17.75
N ASN A 34 17.58 19.54 18.32
CA ASN A 34 16.58 18.60 18.77
C ASN A 34 15.81 19.21 19.96
N VAL A 35 14.52 19.50 19.77
CA VAL A 35 13.56 19.54 20.86
C VAL A 35 12.99 18.14 20.96
N ALA A 36 13.33 17.46 22.05
CA ALA A 36 12.76 16.19 22.44
C ALA A 36 11.28 16.38 22.78
N GLY A 37 10.41 15.91 21.90
CA GLY A 37 9.03 15.56 22.22
C GLY A 37 8.85 14.11 21.78
N GLU A 38 8.55 13.23 22.73
CA GLU A 38 8.17 11.84 22.50
C GLU A 38 6.91 11.78 21.63
N ALA A 39 7.09 11.87 20.31
CA ALA A 39 6.11 11.36 19.35
C ALA A 39 6.47 9.89 19.16
N ASN A 40 5.67 9.02 19.79
CA ASN A 40 5.77 7.57 19.62
C ASN A 40 5.56 7.26 18.12
N THR A 41 6.66 7.16 17.37
CA THR A 41 6.63 6.77 15.96
C THR A 41 6.22 5.32 15.92
N LEU A 42 4.94 5.04 15.66
CA LEU A 42 4.43 3.70 15.32
C LEU A 42 5.04 3.28 13.98
N ARG A 43 6.33 2.96 14.00
CA ARG A 43 7.01 2.17 12.99
C ARG A 43 6.73 0.73 13.35
N VAL A 44 5.78 0.12 12.67
CA VAL A 44 5.52 -1.31 12.85
C VAL A 44 6.75 -2.06 12.33
N GLU A 45 7.56 -2.59 13.24
CA GLU A 45 8.80 -3.30 12.92
C GLU A 45 8.47 -4.68 12.32
N THR A 46 9.23 -5.09 11.30
CA THR A 46 8.98 -6.32 10.55
C THR A 46 9.04 -7.58 11.42
N GLY A 47 9.81 -7.57 12.51
CA GLY A 47 9.91 -8.70 13.45
C GLY A 47 8.69 -8.89 14.34
N GLU A 48 8.01 -7.80 14.72
CA GLU A 48 6.77 -7.86 15.51
C GLU A 48 5.62 -8.46 14.71
N VAL A 49 5.56 -8.12 13.42
CA VAL A 49 4.62 -8.69 12.45
C VAL A 49 4.84 -10.19 12.26
N GLU A 50 6.09 -10.63 12.09
CA GLU A 50 6.42 -12.06 11.93
C GLU A 50 6.00 -12.88 13.16
N PHE A 51 6.26 -12.34 14.36
CA PHE A 51 5.90 -12.99 15.62
C PHE A 51 4.38 -13.07 15.84
N SER A 52 3.67 -11.96 15.66
CA SER A 52 2.19 -11.92 15.78
C SER A 52 1.51 -12.88 14.81
N LEU A 53 2.10 -13.03 13.61
CA LEU A 53 1.54 -13.87 12.56
C LEU A 53 1.89 -15.35 12.72
N ARG A 54 3.12 -15.68 13.15
CA ARG A 54 3.43 -17.04 13.61
C ARG A 54 2.51 -17.46 14.74
N THR A 55 2.28 -16.58 15.71
CA THR A 55 1.35 -16.82 16.82
C THR A 55 -0.07 -17.02 16.32
N SER A 56 -0.54 -16.19 15.37
CA SER A 56 -1.86 -16.32 14.75
C SER A 56 -2.01 -17.61 13.92
N LEU A 57 -0.98 -18.00 13.18
CA LEU A 57 -0.96 -19.22 12.38
C LEU A 57 -0.90 -20.47 13.27
N GLU A 58 -0.11 -20.44 14.35
CA GLU A 58 -0.12 -21.50 15.36
C GLU A 58 -1.46 -21.59 16.07
N ALA A 59 -2.10 -20.47 16.39
CA ALA A 59 -3.44 -20.46 16.99
C ALA A 59 -4.50 -21.03 16.02
N MET A 60 -4.42 -20.72 14.72
CA MET A 60 -5.32 -21.27 13.70
C MET A 60 -5.13 -22.78 13.53
N LEU A 61 -3.89 -23.27 13.59
CA LEU A 61 -3.56 -24.69 13.39
C LEU A 61 -3.78 -25.55 14.64
N ARG A 62 -3.78 -24.96 15.85
CA ARG A 62 -4.11 -25.66 17.10
C ARG A 62 -5.62 -25.91 17.27
N GLY A 63 -6.44 -25.53 16.29
CA GLY A 63 -7.89 -25.73 16.29
C GLY A 63 -8.61 -24.55 16.91
N GLY A 64 -8.98 -23.56 16.09
CA GLY A 64 -9.80 -22.42 16.49
C GLY A 64 -11.28 -22.63 16.19
N ASP A 65 -12.14 -22.02 17.01
CA ASP A 65 -13.60 -22.02 16.99
C ASP A 65 -14.26 -21.98 15.59
N GLY A 66 -15.51 -22.45 15.51
CA GLY A 66 -16.30 -22.61 14.28
C GLY A 66 -16.20 -21.51 13.20
N PRO A 67 -16.15 -20.19 13.53
CA PRO A 67 -15.97 -19.13 12.54
C PRO A 67 -14.63 -19.20 11.79
N VAL A 68 -13.55 -19.60 12.47
CA VAL A 68 -12.22 -19.75 11.88
C VAL A 68 -12.20 -20.95 10.94
N ALA A 69 -12.78 -22.08 11.36
CA ALA A 69 -12.90 -23.27 10.52
C ALA A 69 -13.69 -22.99 9.22
N GLY A 70 -14.81 -22.26 9.31
CA GLY A 70 -15.60 -21.87 8.14
C GLY A 70 -14.86 -20.90 7.19
N ARG A 71 -13.95 -20.07 7.71
CA ARG A 71 -13.06 -19.24 6.86
C ARG A 71 -12.02 -20.09 6.15
N LEU A 72 -11.34 -20.99 6.86
CA LEU A 72 -10.33 -21.86 6.27
C LEU A 72 -10.92 -22.75 5.17
N ALA A 73 -12.11 -23.31 5.38
CA ALA A 73 -12.80 -24.12 4.38
C ALA A 73 -13.09 -23.35 3.07
N ARG A 74 -13.49 -22.06 3.17
CA ARG A 74 -13.72 -21.20 2.00
C ARG A 74 -12.43 -20.88 1.25
N ILE A 75 -11.33 -20.67 1.99
CA ILE A 75 -10.01 -20.46 1.39
C ILE A 75 -9.55 -21.74 0.69
N GLU A 76 -9.71 -22.89 1.34
CA GLU A 76 -9.37 -24.20 0.79
C GLU A 76 -10.13 -24.49 -0.50
N GLU A 77 -11.45 -24.28 -0.52
CA GLU A 77 -12.29 -24.44 -1.70
C GLU A 77 -11.75 -23.65 -2.89
N ARG A 78 -11.40 -22.37 -2.67
CA ARG A 78 -10.84 -21.48 -3.71
C ARG A 78 -9.45 -21.88 -4.17
N LEU A 79 -8.63 -22.46 -3.30
CA LEU A 79 -7.27 -22.88 -3.62
C LEU A 79 -7.21 -24.28 -4.24
N SER A 80 -8.18 -25.14 -3.95
CA SER A 80 -8.18 -26.57 -4.25
C SER A 80 -7.87 -26.87 -5.72
N GLN A 81 -8.59 -26.23 -6.65
CA GLN A 81 -8.44 -26.47 -8.08
C GLN A 81 -7.06 -26.07 -8.59
N THR A 82 -6.56 -24.91 -8.18
CA THR A 82 -5.22 -24.44 -8.59
C THR A 82 -4.11 -25.27 -7.94
N PHE A 83 -4.30 -25.70 -6.68
CA PHE A 83 -3.38 -26.62 -6.00
C PHE A 83 -3.30 -27.98 -6.72
N GLN A 84 -4.42 -28.50 -7.21
CA GLN A 84 -4.45 -29.75 -7.96
C GLN A 84 -3.72 -29.67 -9.31
N ALA A 85 -3.83 -28.52 -9.99
CA ALA A 85 -3.21 -28.30 -11.29
C ALA A 85 -1.68 -28.08 -11.23
N LEU A 86 -1.16 -27.64 -10.08
CA LEU A 86 0.27 -27.36 -9.92
C LEU A 86 1.10 -28.64 -9.79
N PRO A 87 2.34 -28.66 -10.35
CA PRO A 87 3.22 -29.81 -10.25
C PRO A 87 3.65 -30.03 -8.80
N LYS A 88 3.37 -31.24 -8.30
CA LYS A 88 3.67 -31.68 -6.94
C LYS A 88 4.95 -32.52 -6.93
N ASN A 89 5.63 -32.54 -5.80
CA ASN A 89 6.75 -33.47 -5.58
C ASN A 89 6.26 -34.91 -5.35
N SER A 90 7.19 -35.85 -5.14
CA SER A 90 6.91 -37.27 -4.91
C SER A 90 6.01 -37.56 -3.70
N VAL A 91 5.80 -36.58 -2.81
CA VAL A 91 4.96 -36.68 -1.61
C VAL A 91 3.64 -35.90 -1.78
N GLY A 92 3.32 -35.45 -2.99
CA GLY A 92 2.08 -34.72 -3.27
C GLY A 92 2.06 -33.27 -2.77
N ARG A 93 3.23 -32.69 -2.45
CA ARG A 93 3.38 -31.36 -1.87
C ARG A 93 3.93 -30.34 -2.89
N LEU A 94 3.63 -29.06 -2.69
CA LEU A 94 4.10 -27.98 -3.54
C LEU A 94 5.50 -27.50 -3.15
N ALA A 95 6.33 -27.23 -4.16
CA ALA A 95 7.59 -26.53 -3.99
C ALA A 95 7.34 -25.02 -3.71
N PRO A 96 8.28 -24.30 -3.05
CA PRO A 96 8.13 -22.88 -2.71
C PRO A 96 7.66 -21.99 -3.87
N ARG A 97 8.22 -22.19 -5.07
CA ARG A 97 7.85 -21.43 -6.27
C ARG A 97 6.38 -21.61 -6.63
N ALA A 98 5.86 -22.83 -6.54
CA ALA A 98 4.45 -23.13 -6.80
C ALA A 98 3.54 -22.54 -5.71
N VAL A 99 4.02 -22.50 -4.45
CA VAL A 99 3.29 -21.84 -3.35
C VAL A 99 3.19 -20.34 -3.58
N ARG A 100 4.30 -19.66 -3.93
CA ARG A 100 4.27 -18.21 -4.26
C ARG A 100 3.27 -17.91 -5.38
N TYR A 101 3.31 -18.69 -6.46
CA TYR A 101 2.36 -18.58 -7.56
C TYR A 101 0.90 -18.73 -7.08
N LEU A 102 0.64 -19.76 -6.26
CA LEU A 102 -0.70 -20.07 -5.77
C LEU A 102 -1.24 -18.95 -4.86
N VAL A 103 -0.41 -18.45 -3.94
CA VAL A 103 -0.75 -17.33 -3.04
C VAL A 103 -0.99 -16.05 -3.83
N HIS A 104 -0.09 -15.71 -4.76
CA HIS A 104 -0.24 -14.55 -5.63
C HIS A 104 -1.55 -14.60 -6.44
N GLY A 105 -1.83 -15.73 -7.09
CA GLY A 105 -3.06 -15.92 -7.86
C GLY A 105 -4.34 -15.95 -7.01
N TYR A 106 -4.24 -16.29 -5.73
CA TYR A 106 -5.36 -16.18 -4.80
C TYR A 106 -5.70 -14.72 -4.49
N PHE A 107 -4.72 -13.90 -4.11
CA PHE A 107 -4.97 -12.49 -3.78
C PHE A 107 -5.42 -11.69 -5.00
N GLY A 108 -4.85 -11.96 -6.18
CA GLY A 108 -5.30 -11.31 -7.41
C GLY A 108 -6.75 -11.64 -7.79
N ARG A 109 -7.18 -12.90 -7.64
CA ARG A 109 -8.56 -13.31 -8.00
C ARG A 109 -9.60 -13.02 -6.91
N SER A 110 -9.26 -13.24 -5.65
CA SER A 110 -10.20 -13.10 -4.54
C SER A 110 -10.36 -11.65 -4.09
N HIS A 111 -9.28 -10.87 -4.14
CA HIS A 111 -9.19 -9.54 -3.55
C HIS A 111 -8.76 -8.45 -4.53
N GLY A 112 -8.39 -8.80 -5.77
CA GLY A 112 -7.89 -7.83 -6.76
C GLY A 112 -6.48 -7.30 -6.46
N TRP A 113 -5.77 -7.88 -5.49
CA TRP A 113 -4.48 -7.36 -5.03
C TRP A 113 -3.31 -8.04 -5.72
N LEU A 114 -2.38 -7.22 -6.23
CA LEU A 114 -1.10 -7.68 -6.73
C LEU A 114 -0.02 -7.46 -5.66
N ILE A 115 0.43 -8.56 -5.05
CA ILE A 115 1.47 -8.53 -4.01
C ILE A 115 2.83 -8.68 -4.69
N LYS A 116 3.54 -7.57 -4.80
CA LYS A 116 4.94 -7.55 -5.26
C LYS A 116 5.83 -8.43 -4.39
N GLY A 117 6.73 -9.17 -5.02
CA GLY A 117 7.63 -10.16 -4.41
C GLY A 117 7.05 -11.58 -4.38
N LEU A 118 5.76 -11.76 -4.67
CA LEU A 118 5.13 -13.08 -4.84
C LEU A 118 4.89 -13.44 -6.32
N GLU A 119 5.29 -12.58 -7.26
CA GLU A 119 5.03 -12.82 -8.68
C GLU A 119 5.79 -14.04 -9.22
N PRO A 120 5.22 -14.74 -10.22
CA PRO A 120 5.94 -15.74 -10.98
C PRO A 120 7.15 -15.09 -11.66
N HIS A 121 8.32 -15.72 -11.58
CA HIS A 121 9.56 -15.13 -12.10
C HIS A 121 9.39 -14.82 -13.61
N GLY A 122 9.57 -13.55 -13.99
CA GLY A 122 9.40 -13.07 -15.38
C GLY A 122 8.19 -12.15 -15.60
N MET A 123 7.26 -12.06 -14.64
CA MET A 123 6.09 -11.17 -14.67
C MET A 123 6.25 -9.99 -13.71
N GLN A 124 7.32 -9.19 -13.87
CA GLN A 124 7.34 -7.86 -13.27
C GLN A 124 6.54 -6.94 -14.18
N ALA A 125 5.23 -6.89 -13.98
CA ALA A 125 4.40 -5.97 -14.72
C ALA A 125 4.76 -4.54 -14.26
N ASN A 126 5.13 -3.66 -15.20
CA ASN A 126 5.21 -2.21 -14.98
C ASN A 126 3.79 -1.65 -14.83
N VAL A 127 3.06 -2.12 -13.82
CA VAL A 127 1.71 -1.68 -13.52
C VAL A 127 1.87 -0.49 -12.58
N SER A 128 1.70 0.71 -13.12
CA SER A 128 1.67 1.98 -12.38
C SER A 128 0.30 2.22 -11.74
N GLU A 129 -0.31 1.18 -11.17
CA GLU A 129 -1.69 1.25 -10.68
C GLU A 129 -1.77 1.07 -9.17
N VAL A 130 -2.71 1.81 -8.58
CA VAL A 130 -3.11 1.81 -7.16
C VAL A 130 -3.48 0.41 -6.63
N HIS A 131 -3.67 -0.57 -7.52
CA HIS A 131 -3.89 -2.00 -7.23
C HIS A 131 -2.65 -2.72 -6.67
N GLU A 132 -1.50 -2.04 -6.64
CA GLU A 132 -0.28 -2.57 -6.11
C GLU A 132 -0.14 -2.25 -4.62
N VAL A 133 -0.20 -3.30 -3.78
CA VAL A 133 -0.18 -3.11 -2.33
C VAL A 133 1.24 -2.79 -1.83
N SER A 134 1.54 -1.50 -1.69
CA SER A 134 2.85 -0.95 -1.30
C SER A 134 3.30 -1.35 0.12
N ILE A 135 2.40 -1.35 1.11
CA ILE A 135 2.74 -1.72 2.50
C ILE A 135 3.19 -3.19 2.61
N LEU A 136 2.65 -4.06 1.75
CA LEU A 136 2.96 -5.48 1.76
C LEU A 136 4.23 -5.82 0.99
N GLN A 137 4.79 -4.91 0.18
CA GLN A 137 5.99 -5.17 -0.64
C GLN A 137 7.15 -5.78 0.16
N ALA A 138 7.35 -5.34 1.41
CA ALA A 138 8.41 -5.87 2.26
C ALA A 138 7.94 -7.03 3.16
N ARG A 139 6.68 -7.03 3.59
CA ARG A 139 6.20 -7.91 4.66
C ARG A 139 5.61 -9.21 4.13
N ALA A 140 4.72 -9.16 3.14
CA ALA A 140 4.05 -10.36 2.64
C ALA A 140 5.02 -11.35 1.97
N PRO A 141 5.97 -10.92 1.12
CA PRO A 141 6.98 -11.84 0.57
C PRO A 141 7.91 -12.42 1.63
N ALA A 142 8.46 -11.58 2.51
CA ALA A 142 9.33 -12.04 3.59
C ALA A 142 8.63 -13.04 4.51
N LEU A 143 7.34 -12.82 4.74
CA LEU A 143 6.52 -13.70 5.55
C LEU A 143 6.19 -15.02 4.85
N VAL A 144 5.82 -14.98 3.57
CA VAL A 144 5.64 -16.22 2.79
C VAL A 144 6.92 -17.04 2.83
N GLU A 145 8.09 -16.41 2.70
CA GLU A 145 9.37 -17.09 2.85
C GLU A 145 9.60 -17.65 4.26
N ALA A 146 9.36 -16.84 5.30
CA ALA A 146 9.51 -17.29 6.69
C ALA A 146 8.59 -18.46 7.04
N LEU A 147 7.38 -18.49 6.47
CA LEU A 147 6.42 -19.57 6.66
C LEU A 147 6.79 -20.82 5.84
N ILE A 148 7.26 -20.63 4.59
CA ILE A 148 7.83 -21.72 3.80
C ILE A 148 9.02 -22.36 4.52
N GLU A 149 9.89 -21.55 5.13
CA GLU A 149 11.07 -22.02 5.85
C GLU A 149 10.69 -22.68 7.19
N ALA A 150 9.79 -22.09 7.95
CA ALA A 150 9.30 -22.66 9.22
C ALA A 150 8.58 -24.02 9.02
N ARG A 151 7.99 -24.25 7.84
CA ARG A 151 7.37 -25.54 7.47
C ARG A 151 8.31 -26.48 6.73
N ARG A 152 9.57 -26.10 6.51
CA ARG A 152 10.54 -26.93 5.81
C ARG A 152 11.34 -27.83 6.75
N SER A 153 11.16 -29.12 6.48
CA SER A 153 12.19 -30.16 6.55
C SER A 153 12.53 -30.68 5.13
N GLY A 154 12.47 -29.80 4.12
CA GLY A 154 12.81 -30.11 2.72
C GLY A 154 11.72 -30.78 1.86
N ARG A 155 10.52 -31.02 2.39
CA ARG A 155 9.47 -31.85 1.73
C ARG A 155 8.33 -31.09 1.02
N GLY A 156 8.37 -29.76 0.95
CA GLY A 156 7.30 -28.94 0.35
C GLY A 156 6.06 -28.77 1.25
N LEU A 157 5.06 -28.02 0.77
CA LEU A 157 3.85 -27.65 1.53
C LEU A 157 2.60 -28.41 1.04
N ALA A 158 1.78 -28.88 1.98
CA ALA A 158 0.46 -29.44 1.70
C ALA A 158 -0.58 -28.32 1.49
N LEU A 159 -1.78 -28.66 1.03
CA LEU A 159 -2.86 -27.68 0.82
C LEU A 159 -3.21 -26.95 2.11
N GLU A 160 -3.36 -27.69 3.21
CA GLU A 160 -3.65 -27.16 4.55
C GLU A 160 -2.62 -26.10 4.99
N ASP A 161 -1.32 -26.36 4.73
CA ASP A 161 -0.24 -25.41 5.06
C ASP A 161 -0.41 -24.10 4.26
N VAL A 162 -0.78 -24.19 2.99
CA VAL A 162 -0.99 -23.02 2.12
C VAL A 162 -2.27 -22.26 2.53
N VAL A 163 -3.34 -22.97 2.90
CA VAL A 163 -4.59 -22.37 3.40
C VAL A 163 -4.32 -21.56 4.66
N ALA A 164 -3.59 -22.13 5.62
CA ALA A 164 -3.22 -21.43 6.84
C ALA A 164 -2.36 -20.19 6.56
N MET A 165 -1.41 -20.29 5.63
CA MET A 165 -0.58 -19.16 5.20
C MET A 165 -1.41 -18.04 4.58
N VAL A 166 -2.33 -18.36 3.69
CA VAL A 166 -3.24 -17.38 3.07
C VAL A 166 -4.13 -16.73 4.11
N ALA A 167 -4.72 -17.49 5.03
CA ALA A 167 -5.57 -16.96 6.09
C ALA A 167 -4.80 -15.99 7.01
N ALA A 168 -3.56 -16.32 7.34
CA ALA A 168 -2.72 -15.50 8.17
C ALA A 168 -2.27 -14.20 7.45
N LEU A 169 -1.97 -14.29 6.15
CA LEU A 169 -1.72 -13.12 5.29
C LEU A 169 -2.97 -12.23 5.20
N GLU A 170 -4.15 -12.78 4.91
CA GLU A 170 -5.37 -11.98 4.83
C GLU A 170 -5.64 -11.23 6.14
N ARG A 171 -5.44 -11.89 7.28
CA ARG A 171 -5.59 -11.24 8.59
C ARG A 171 -4.61 -10.08 8.74
N LEU A 172 -3.33 -10.28 8.40
CA LEU A 172 -2.34 -9.21 8.48
C LEU A 172 -2.73 -8.00 7.65
N ILE A 173 -3.19 -8.24 6.42
CA ILE A 173 -3.54 -7.16 5.51
C ILE A 173 -4.73 -6.38 6.05
N LEU A 174 -5.74 -7.07 6.56
CA LEU A 174 -6.92 -6.44 7.17
C LEU A 174 -6.54 -5.62 8.41
N ASP A 175 -5.72 -6.18 9.31
CA ASP A 175 -5.28 -5.52 10.53
C ASP A 175 -4.46 -4.25 10.21
N ASP A 176 -3.53 -4.33 9.25
CA ASP A 176 -2.77 -3.16 8.76
C ASP A 176 -3.70 -2.12 8.10
N SER A 177 -4.66 -2.54 7.27
CA SER A 177 -5.62 -1.65 6.59
C SER A 177 -6.49 -0.86 7.57
N VAL A 178 -6.98 -1.49 8.65
CA VAL A 178 -7.77 -0.79 9.69
C VAL A 178 -6.91 0.27 10.38
N ALA A 179 -5.70 -0.08 10.81
CA ALA A 179 -4.80 0.88 11.48
C ALA A 179 -4.44 2.07 10.59
N LEU A 180 -4.32 1.86 9.27
CA LEU A 180 -4.07 2.93 8.31
C LEU A 180 -5.28 3.82 8.09
N LEU A 181 -6.49 3.25 8.11
CA LEU A 181 -7.71 4.03 8.03
C LEU A 181 -7.86 4.90 9.28
N GLU A 182 -7.64 4.36 10.47
CA GLU A 182 -7.62 5.13 11.72
C GLU A 182 -6.58 6.27 11.68
N ALA A 183 -5.38 5.99 11.18
CA ALA A 183 -4.37 7.01 10.96
C ALA A 183 -4.84 8.07 9.96
N ALA A 184 -5.52 7.67 8.87
CA ALA A 184 -6.06 8.61 7.89
C ALA A 184 -7.11 9.55 8.50
N TYR A 185 -7.98 9.07 9.39
CA TYR A 185 -8.88 9.95 10.17
C TYR A 185 -8.06 10.96 10.99
N GLY A 186 -7.09 10.48 11.77
CA GLY A 186 -6.24 11.34 12.61
C GLY A 186 -5.44 12.38 11.81
N LEU A 187 -4.93 12.03 10.63
CA LEU A 187 -4.19 12.93 9.75
C LEU A 187 -5.07 14.06 9.18
N ASN A 188 -6.39 13.83 9.08
CA ASN A 188 -7.37 14.85 8.70
C ASN A 188 -7.97 15.59 9.90
N GLY A 189 -7.57 15.25 11.13
CA GLY A 189 -8.08 15.86 12.35
C GLY A 189 -9.49 15.38 12.72
N LEU A 190 -9.90 14.20 12.25
CA LEU A 190 -11.20 13.58 12.49
C LEU A 190 -11.05 12.44 13.51
N SER A 191 -12.13 12.14 14.23
CA SER A 191 -12.24 10.97 15.10
C SER A 191 -12.94 9.82 14.38
N VAL A 192 -12.58 8.59 14.69
CA VAL A 192 -13.27 7.38 14.19
C VAL A 192 -14.71 7.27 14.71
N ALA A 193 -15.06 8.03 15.75
CA ALA A 193 -16.43 8.12 16.27
C ALA A 193 -17.31 9.11 15.48
N ASP A 194 -16.70 9.95 14.64
CA ASP A 194 -17.42 10.98 13.88
C ASP A 194 -18.13 10.33 12.68
N ALA A 195 -19.33 10.84 12.37
CA ALA A 195 -19.99 10.53 11.11
C ALA A 195 -19.46 11.49 10.05
N LEU A 196 -18.87 10.95 8.98
CA LEU A 196 -18.29 11.73 7.90
C LEU A 196 -19.37 12.21 6.93
N GLU A 197 -19.26 13.47 6.51
CA GLU A 197 -19.88 13.93 5.27
C GLU A 197 -19.14 13.37 4.05
N GLU A 198 -19.80 13.34 2.89
CA GLU A 198 -19.21 12.86 1.63
C GLU A 198 -17.83 13.49 1.32
N ARG A 199 -17.70 14.80 1.52
CA ARG A 199 -16.42 15.50 1.31
C ARG A 199 -15.33 15.01 2.26
N GLU A 200 -15.66 14.74 3.51
CA GLU A 200 -14.71 14.27 4.52
C GLU A 200 -14.31 12.83 4.25
N LEU A 201 -15.25 11.99 3.81
CA LEU A 201 -14.98 10.63 3.36
C LEU A 201 -13.92 10.62 2.26
N HIS A 202 -14.11 11.41 1.19
CA HIS A 202 -13.12 11.51 0.11
C HIS A 202 -11.74 11.96 0.63
N GLU A 203 -11.69 12.92 1.55
CA GLU A 203 -10.41 13.38 2.11
C GLU A 203 -9.70 12.31 2.96
N VAL A 204 -10.46 11.51 3.71
CA VAL A 204 -9.97 10.36 4.48
C VAL A 204 -9.49 9.27 3.55
N LEU A 205 -10.27 8.87 2.54
CA LEU A 205 -9.90 7.81 1.60
C LEU A 205 -8.65 8.18 0.78
N ARG A 206 -8.54 9.43 0.30
CA ARG A 206 -7.30 9.93 -0.33
C ARG A 206 -6.11 9.88 0.61
N SER A 207 -6.34 10.18 1.88
CA SER A 207 -5.28 10.15 2.90
C SER A 207 -4.83 8.73 3.19
N TYR A 208 -5.77 7.80 3.29
CA TYR A 208 -5.53 6.38 3.40
C TYR A 208 -4.67 5.90 2.22
N LEU A 209 -5.05 6.21 0.98
CA LEU A 209 -4.29 5.78 -0.22
C LEU A 209 -2.90 6.39 -0.29
N VAL A 210 -2.73 7.68 0.05
CA VAL A 210 -1.40 8.30 0.09
C VAL A 210 -0.49 7.63 1.12
N VAL A 211 -0.99 7.40 2.33
CA VAL A 211 -0.22 6.72 3.38
C VAL A 211 0.06 5.27 2.98
N PHE A 212 -0.91 4.64 2.33
CA PHE A 212 -0.81 3.28 1.83
C PHE A 212 0.30 3.14 0.78
N GLU A 213 0.35 4.05 -0.20
CA GLU A 213 1.42 4.08 -1.21
C GLU A 213 2.80 4.36 -0.58
N MET A 214 2.87 5.15 0.49
CA MET A 214 4.14 5.43 1.17
C MET A 214 4.71 4.22 1.93
N GLY A 215 3.90 3.21 2.22
CA GLY A 215 4.35 1.99 2.90
C GLY A 215 4.98 2.27 4.27
N ALA A 216 5.99 1.47 4.62
CA ALA A 216 6.76 1.62 5.87
C ALA A 216 7.52 2.96 5.99
N ARG A 217 7.52 3.80 4.95
CA ARG A 217 8.14 5.15 4.96
C ARG A 217 7.14 6.25 5.34
N GLY A 218 5.85 5.93 5.42
CA GLY A 218 4.79 6.84 5.82
C GLY A 218 4.92 7.29 7.28
N ASN A 219 4.69 8.58 7.54
CA ASN A 219 4.46 9.05 8.91
C ASN A 219 2.95 9.11 9.13
N LEU A 220 2.46 8.34 10.11
CA LEU A 220 1.04 8.16 10.38
C LEU A 220 0.44 9.22 11.32
N THR A 221 1.26 10.09 11.92
CA THR A 221 0.83 11.01 12.98
C THR A 221 1.00 12.48 12.61
N ASP A 222 1.93 12.82 11.71
CA ASP A 222 2.20 14.21 11.32
C ASP A 222 1.23 14.69 10.21
N GLY A 223 0.04 15.14 10.62
CA GLY A 223 -0.98 15.69 9.73
C GLY A 223 -0.50 16.91 8.92
N ARG A 224 0.44 17.71 9.44
CA ARG A 224 0.99 18.87 8.70
C ARG A 224 1.85 18.38 7.54
N ARG A 225 2.75 17.44 7.79
CA ARG A 225 3.58 16.83 6.74
C ARG A 225 2.73 16.11 5.72
N HIS A 226 1.71 15.38 6.15
CA HIS A 226 0.76 14.69 5.25
C HIS A 226 0.06 15.66 4.29
N ARG A 227 -0.49 16.78 4.80
CA ARG A 227 -1.08 17.82 3.95
C ARG A 227 -0.10 18.40 2.94
N LEU A 228 1.15 18.61 3.32
CA LEU A 228 2.20 19.08 2.40
C LEU A 228 2.52 18.04 1.32
N ILE A 229 2.45 16.75 1.63
CA ILE A 229 2.64 15.67 0.65
C ILE A 229 1.48 15.67 -0.35
N LYS A 230 0.22 15.67 0.12
CA LYS A 230 -0.98 15.75 -0.74
C LYS A 230 -0.92 16.94 -1.68
N GLN A 231 -0.64 18.15 -1.17
CA GLN A 231 -0.52 19.35 -1.99
C GLN A 231 0.61 19.27 -3.02
N LYS A 232 1.73 18.61 -2.69
CA LYS A 232 2.84 18.41 -3.64
C LYS A 232 2.47 17.43 -4.74
N LEU A 233 1.77 16.34 -4.41
CA LEU A 233 1.30 15.35 -5.38
C LEU A 233 0.28 15.97 -6.34
N GLU A 234 -0.67 16.71 -5.79
CA GLU A 234 -1.69 17.44 -6.54
C GLU A 234 -1.08 18.49 -7.50
N ARG A 235 -0.22 19.38 -6.98
CA ARG A 235 0.39 20.45 -7.80
C ARG A 235 1.26 19.94 -8.93
N LYS A 236 1.94 18.81 -8.72
CA LYS A 236 2.79 18.22 -9.76
C LYS A 236 1.98 17.59 -10.89
N GLY A 237 0.65 17.52 -10.75
CA GLY A 237 -0.22 16.81 -11.70
C GLY A 237 0.25 15.37 -11.88
N ALA A 238 0.81 14.78 -10.82
CA ALA A 238 1.42 13.46 -10.90
C ALA A 238 0.34 12.47 -11.34
N GLU A 239 0.69 11.60 -12.29
CA GLU A 239 -0.17 10.51 -12.73
C GLU A 239 -0.69 9.70 -11.53
N SER A 240 0.18 9.48 -10.53
CA SER A 240 -0.19 8.83 -9.27
C SER A 240 -1.29 9.55 -8.50
N TRP A 241 -1.30 10.89 -8.46
CA TRP A 241 -2.37 11.63 -7.78
C TRP A 241 -3.71 11.46 -8.48
N ARG A 242 -3.71 11.48 -9.81
CA ARG A 242 -4.94 11.23 -10.60
C ARG A 242 -5.46 9.83 -10.35
N ALA A 243 -4.59 8.82 -10.37
CA ALA A 243 -4.96 7.44 -10.09
C ALA A 243 -5.54 7.26 -8.67
N ILE A 244 -4.97 7.92 -7.65
CA ILE A 244 -5.50 7.92 -6.28
C ILE A 244 -6.93 8.49 -6.23
N VAL A 245 -7.15 9.65 -6.88
CA VAL A 245 -8.46 10.33 -6.88
C VAL A 245 -9.50 9.54 -7.67
N GLU A 246 -9.13 8.96 -8.80
CA GLU A 246 -10.02 8.11 -9.59
C GLU A 246 -10.40 6.84 -8.82
N PHE A 247 -9.40 6.16 -8.24
CA PHE A 247 -9.62 4.93 -7.49
C PHE A 247 -10.53 5.14 -6.27
N GLU A 248 -10.30 6.18 -5.47
CA GLU A 248 -11.14 6.44 -4.29
C GLU A 248 -12.58 6.83 -4.67
N GLN A 249 -12.75 7.61 -5.75
CA GLN A 249 -14.07 8.00 -6.24
C GLN A 249 -14.85 6.78 -6.73
N ASP A 250 -14.21 5.93 -7.52
CA ASP A 250 -14.82 4.70 -8.02
C ASP A 250 -15.18 3.75 -6.88
N ALA A 251 -14.31 3.61 -5.87
CA ALA A 251 -14.57 2.79 -4.69
C ALA A 251 -15.78 3.30 -3.90
N ALA A 252 -15.82 4.60 -3.59
CA ALA A 252 -16.92 5.24 -2.86
C ALA A 252 -18.25 5.14 -3.65
N GLN A 253 -18.23 5.41 -4.95
CA GLN A 253 -19.42 5.30 -5.80
C GLN A 253 -19.91 3.85 -5.93
N ASN A 254 -19.00 2.87 -6.08
CA ASN A 254 -19.37 1.46 -6.11
C ASN A 254 -19.99 1.00 -4.78
N PHE A 255 -19.51 1.54 -3.68
CA PHE A 255 -20.06 1.29 -2.37
C PHE A 255 -21.47 1.88 -2.22
N ASP A 256 -21.67 3.14 -2.60
CA ASP A 256 -22.97 3.80 -2.59
C ASP A 256 -23.98 3.11 -3.51
N TYR A 257 -23.54 2.72 -4.70
CA TYR A 257 -24.36 1.96 -5.64
C TYR A 257 -24.84 0.63 -5.03
N ARG A 258 -23.98 -0.08 -4.28
CA ARG A 258 -24.33 -1.34 -3.61
C ARG A 258 -25.38 -1.15 -2.51
N ARG A 259 -25.35 -0.02 -1.79
CA ARG A 259 -26.30 0.29 -0.70
C ARG A 259 -27.53 1.09 -1.12
N ARG A 260 -27.67 1.46 -2.40
CA ARG A 260 -28.76 2.34 -2.90
C ARG A 260 -30.18 1.91 -2.54
N GLN A 261 -30.40 0.63 -2.24
CA GLN A 261 -31.71 0.08 -1.85
C GLN A 261 -31.97 0.21 -0.34
N GLN A 262 -30.93 0.50 0.45
CA GLN A 262 -30.94 0.58 1.90
C GLN A 262 -30.81 2.04 2.39
N SER A 263 -30.25 2.92 1.57
CA SER A 263 -30.10 4.35 1.86
C SER A 263 -31.22 5.20 1.25
N ASN A 264 -31.58 6.30 1.92
CA ASN A 264 -32.53 7.28 1.40
C ASN A 264 -31.83 8.19 0.38
N PRO A 265 -32.24 8.20 -0.90
CA PRO A 265 -31.57 8.99 -1.94
C PRO A 265 -31.82 10.50 -1.84
N PHE A 266 -32.67 10.96 -0.92
CA PHE A 266 -33.03 12.38 -0.74
C PHE A 266 -32.45 13.01 0.53
N ALA A 267 -31.81 12.22 1.40
CA ALA A 267 -31.14 12.73 2.59
C ALA A 267 -29.62 12.85 2.33
N PRO A 268 -28.92 13.78 3.00
CA PRO A 268 -27.46 13.82 2.96
C PRO A 268 -26.87 12.48 3.42
N SER A 269 -25.92 11.95 2.64
CA SER A 269 -25.21 10.72 3.01
C SER A 269 -24.26 11.00 4.17
N HIS A 270 -24.32 10.16 5.20
CA HIS A 270 -23.37 10.15 6.29
C HIS A 270 -22.70 8.78 6.35
N TYR A 271 -21.39 8.78 6.57
CA TYR A 271 -20.57 7.57 6.57
C TYR A 271 -19.95 7.37 7.94
N THR A 272 -20.18 6.21 8.53
CA THR A 272 -19.50 5.80 9.76
C THR A 272 -18.10 5.27 9.46
N PHE A 273 -17.27 5.09 10.48
CA PHE A 273 -16.00 4.37 10.33
C PHE A 273 -16.20 2.97 9.74
N TRP A 274 -17.27 2.28 10.14
CA TRP A 274 -17.62 0.98 9.58
C TRP A 274 -17.92 1.09 8.08
N ASP A 275 -18.61 2.14 7.65
CA ASP A 275 -18.85 2.35 6.22
C ASP A 275 -17.54 2.57 5.47
N ALA A 276 -16.69 3.47 5.97
CA ALA A 276 -15.39 3.76 5.38
C ALA A 276 -14.46 2.54 5.32
N SER A 277 -14.54 1.62 6.29
CA SER A 277 -13.73 0.40 6.31
C SER A 277 -14.20 -0.70 5.33
N HIS A 278 -15.41 -0.54 4.76
CA HIS A 278 -15.99 -1.49 3.80
C HIS A 278 -15.99 -0.95 2.35
N ILE A 279 -15.45 0.26 2.15
CA ILE A 279 -15.12 0.84 0.84
C ILE A 279 -13.80 0.25 0.36
#